data_AF-A0A3L7Q3R2-F1
#
_entry.id   AF-A0A3L7Q3R2-F1
#
_cell.length_a   1.000
_cell.length_b   1.000
_cell.length_c   1.000
_cell.angle_alpha   90.00
_cell.angle_beta   90.00
_cell.angle_gamma   90.00
#
_symmetry.space_group_name_H-M   'P 1'
#
loop_
_entity.id
_entity.type
_entity.pdbx_description
1 polymer ?
#
loop_
_entity_poly.entity_id
_entity_poly.type
_entity_poly.pdbx_seq_one_letter_code
_entity_poly.pdbx_strand_id
1 'polypeptide(L)'
;MADANFPGILADVNAAEPQANQATCRRRKEPNRMPRQTLMYALCALIAVGAGAAGSWLSRAKAGVAVVDLDKVAKELGRVDMMENDLRSAQNTLANQLAGVQKQAIEKLNEMKSGLGETPAEEDLKKFNATAQATQIQFNNLQRQAVAKIGERRDILVFSFRQEARPVVEKIAKSKGAATVITKNEAFTFDNTVDITQEVIDEMKANPAKAPAAKPAPAAPAAASGTQVRQASATTTRPAPAAARPAPAAGTEAAPARRAEK
;
A
#
# COMPACT_ATOMS: atom_id res chain seq x y z
N MET A 1 32.90 -35.46 -11.20
CA MET A 1 32.52 -34.05 -11.05
C MET A 1 31.86 -33.68 -12.37
N ALA A 2 30.54 -33.72 -12.41
CA ALA A 2 29.76 -33.55 -13.65
C ALA A 2 29.01 -32.22 -13.57
N ASP A 3 29.38 -31.30 -14.45
CA ASP A 3 28.68 -30.08 -14.76
C ASP A 3 27.30 -30.38 -15.36
N ALA A 4 26.24 -29.97 -14.67
CA ALA A 4 24.89 -29.98 -15.20
C ALA A 4 24.49 -28.55 -15.59
N ASN A 5 24.75 -28.23 -16.84
CA ASN A 5 24.28 -27.08 -17.59
C ASN A 5 22.76 -27.22 -17.82
N PHE A 6 21.94 -26.41 -17.14
CA PHE A 6 20.50 -26.33 -17.37
C PHE A 6 20.21 -25.15 -18.32
N PRO A 7 19.81 -25.38 -19.58
CA PRO A 7 19.37 -24.31 -20.47
C PRO A 7 18.00 -23.78 -20.05
N GLY A 8 17.86 -22.45 -20.13
CA GLY A 8 16.71 -21.70 -19.69
C GLY A 8 15.40 -22.06 -20.39
N ILE A 9 14.37 -22.21 -19.57
CA ILE A 9 12.97 -22.08 -19.96
C ILE A 9 12.45 -20.85 -19.23
N LEU A 10 12.65 -19.69 -19.85
CA LEU A 10 11.98 -18.43 -19.51
C LEU A 10 11.56 -17.77 -20.82
N ALA A 11 10.40 -18.17 -21.33
CA ALA A 11 9.64 -17.37 -22.27
C ALA A 11 8.14 -17.65 -22.08
N ASP A 12 7.37 -16.57 -22.01
CA ASP A 12 5.92 -16.50 -22.16
C ASP A 12 5.01 -16.99 -21.03
N VAL A 13 5.01 -16.23 -19.92
CA VAL A 13 3.77 -16.00 -19.14
C VAL A 13 3.73 -14.54 -18.67
N ASN A 14 3.42 -13.59 -19.55
CA ASN A 14 2.76 -12.34 -19.12
C ASN A 14 2.20 -11.51 -20.29
N ALA A 15 1.01 -11.88 -20.75
CA ALA A 15 0.12 -10.96 -21.45
C ALA A 15 -1.28 -11.10 -20.84
N ALA A 16 -1.40 -10.76 -19.55
CA ALA A 16 -2.69 -10.53 -18.91
C ALA A 16 -3.02 -9.05 -19.04
N GLU A 17 -3.84 -8.72 -20.03
CA GLU A 17 -4.45 -7.41 -20.21
C GLU A 17 -5.19 -6.98 -18.93
N PRO A 18 -4.98 -5.74 -18.44
CA PRO A 18 -5.81 -5.20 -17.37
C PRO A 18 -7.21 -4.87 -17.90
N GLN A 19 -8.22 -5.61 -17.44
CA GLN A 19 -9.61 -5.23 -17.64
C GLN A 19 -9.88 -3.86 -17.03
N ALA A 20 -10.17 -2.90 -17.91
CA ALA A 20 -10.65 -1.57 -17.59
C ALA A 20 -11.97 -1.66 -16.82
N ASN A 21 -11.88 -1.60 -15.49
CA ASN A 21 -13.04 -1.47 -14.63
C ASN A 21 -13.56 -0.02 -14.74
N GLN A 22 -14.52 0.16 -15.64
CA GLN A 22 -15.25 1.42 -15.85
C GLN A 22 -16.11 1.72 -14.62
N ALA A 23 -15.48 2.32 -13.61
CA ALA A 23 -16.18 2.96 -12.50
C ALA A 23 -16.97 4.15 -13.06
N THR A 24 -18.28 3.95 -13.13
CA THR A 24 -19.28 4.92 -13.55
C THR A 24 -19.22 6.18 -12.69
N CYS A 25 -18.70 7.27 -13.27
CA CYS A 25 -18.84 8.62 -12.72
C CYS A 25 -20.31 9.04 -12.70
N ARG A 26 -21.03 8.74 -11.62
CA ARG A 26 -22.32 9.40 -11.32
C ARG A 26 -22.04 10.86 -10.95
N ARG A 27 -22.13 11.76 -11.94
CA ARG A 27 -22.31 13.21 -11.75
C ARG A 27 -23.52 13.46 -10.84
N ARG A 28 -23.30 13.76 -9.56
CA ARG A 28 -24.31 14.47 -8.76
C ARG A 28 -24.28 15.94 -9.16
N LYS A 29 -25.33 16.37 -9.85
CA LYS A 29 -25.67 17.75 -10.13
C LYS A 29 -26.12 18.40 -8.81
N GLU A 30 -25.27 19.21 -8.20
CA GLU A 30 -25.66 19.98 -7.02
C GLU A 30 -26.58 21.15 -7.42
N PRO A 31 -27.73 21.33 -6.75
CA PRO A 31 -28.61 22.45 -6.99
C PRO A 31 -28.10 23.71 -6.26
N ASN A 32 -27.90 24.74 -7.07
CA ASN A 32 -27.97 26.16 -6.78
C ASN A 32 -28.70 26.52 -5.46
N ARG A 33 -27.96 27.11 -4.51
CA ARG A 33 -28.51 27.88 -3.38
C ARG A 33 -27.67 29.13 -3.15
N MET A 34 -28.07 30.24 -3.77
CA MET A 34 -27.98 31.55 -3.11
C MET A 34 -29.17 31.68 -2.16
N PRO A 35 -28.98 32.34 -1.00
CA PRO A 35 -29.69 33.60 -0.84
C PRO A 35 -28.91 34.69 -0.07
N ARG A 36 -29.01 35.90 -0.62
CA ARG A 36 -29.47 37.14 0.04
C ARG A 36 -29.03 37.37 1.49
N GLN A 37 -27.99 38.18 1.67
CA GLN A 37 -27.95 39.18 2.75
C GLN A 37 -27.40 40.51 2.22
N THR A 38 -28.34 41.29 1.72
CA THR A 38 -28.34 42.75 1.69
C THR A 38 -28.45 43.30 3.11
N LEU A 39 -27.53 44.16 3.57
CA LEU A 39 -27.84 45.51 4.08
C LEU A 39 -26.57 46.26 4.53
N MET A 40 -26.49 47.52 4.11
CA MET A 40 -25.78 48.64 4.73
C MET A 40 -24.27 48.52 5.00
N TYR A 41 -23.46 49.25 4.22
CA TYR A 41 -22.91 50.51 4.72
C TYR A 41 -22.88 51.53 3.57
N ALA A 42 -23.53 52.64 3.84
CA ALA A 42 -23.59 53.82 3.01
C ALA A 42 -22.38 54.72 3.27
N LEU A 43 -22.09 55.56 2.27
CA LEU A 43 -21.65 56.94 2.46
C LEU A 43 -20.22 57.17 3.00
N CYS A 44 -19.24 57.20 2.08
CA CYS A 44 -18.14 58.15 2.14
C CYS A 44 -17.82 58.60 0.71
N ALA A 45 -18.41 59.72 0.32
CA ALA A 45 -18.08 60.45 -0.89
C ALA A 45 -16.78 61.26 -0.67
N LEU A 46 -16.07 61.47 -1.79
CA LEU A 46 -15.30 62.69 -2.09
C LEU A 46 -13.96 62.90 -1.36
N ILE A 47 -12.88 62.27 -1.85
CA ILE A 47 -11.55 62.92 -1.89
C ILE A 47 -10.78 62.53 -3.18
N ALA A 48 -10.43 63.57 -3.94
CA ALA A 48 -9.29 63.76 -4.85
C ALA A 48 -9.13 62.89 -6.12
N VAL A 49 -9.53 63.53 -7.22
CA VAL A 49 -8.83 63.48 -8.52
C VAL A 49 -7.37 63.90 -8.30
N GLY A 50 -6.46 62.93 -8.37
CA GLY A 50 -5.01 63.11 -8.37
C GLY A 50 -4.39 62.14 -9.37
N ALA A 51 -4.48 62.49 -10.65
CA ALA A 51 -3.79 61.79 -11.73
C ALA A 51 -2.30 62.16 -11.69
N GLY A 52 -1.43 61.20 -11.36
CA GLY A 52 0.01 61.38 -11.48
C GLY A 52 0.82 60.34 -10.70
N ALA A 53 1.46 59.42 -11.41
CA ALA A 53 2.58 58.59 -10.96
C ALA A 53 2.34 57.53 -9.85
N ALA A 54 1.35 56.66 -10.00
CA ALA A 54 1.33 55.34 -9.33
C ALA A 54 1.57 54.17 -10.31
N GLY A 55 2.29 54.41 -11.40
CA GLY A 55 2.78 53.36 -12.29
C GLY A 55 4.12 52.83 -11.78
N SER A 56 4.10 51.78 -10.94
CA SER A 56 5.15 50.73 -10.79
C SER A 56 5.16 50.00 -9.43
N TRP A 57 4.03 49.85 -8.73
CA TRP A 57 3.97 49.03 -7.49
C TRP A 57 3.32 47.66 -7.67
N LEU A 58 2.90 47.31 -8.89
CA LEU A 58 2.82 45.92 -9.31
C LEU A 58 4.18 45.53 -9.88
N SER A 59 5.18 45.35 -9.00
CA SER A 59 6.18 44.33 -9.28
C SER A 59 5.41 43.02 -9.35
N ARG A 60 4.87 42.73 -10.53
CA ARG A 60 4.30 41.43 -10.87
C ARG A 60 5.41 40.46 -10.56
N ALA A 61 5.31 39.79 -9.40
CA ALA A 61 6.25 38.76 -9.00
C ALA A 61 6.36 37.86 -10.23
N LYS A 62 7.52 37.89 -10.89
CA LYS A 62 7.82 36.97 -11.97
C LYS A 62 7.62 35.62 -11.30
N ALA A 63 6.55 34.92 -11.66
CA ALA A 63 6.23 33.62 -11.11
C ALA A 63 7.32 32.67 -11.62
N GLY A 64 8.45 32.67 -10.90
CA GLY A 64 9.59 31.84 -11.22
C GLY A 64 9.21 30.40 -10.94
N VAL A 65 9.69 29.51 -11.81
CA VAL A 65 9.68 28.08 -11.56
C VAL A 65 11.07 27.72 -11.06
N ALA A 66 11.14 27.00 -9.95
CA ALA A 66 12.37 26.39 -9.45
C ALA A 66 12.33 24.88 -9.72
N VAL A 67 13.47 24.29 -10.06
CA VAL A 67 13.60 22.85 -10.28
C VAL A 67 14.47 22.25 -9.17
N VAL A 68 14.06 21.10 -8.64
CA VAL A 68 14.82 20.38 -7.61
C VAL A 68 14.95 18.89 -7.94
N ASP A 69 16.16 18.37 -7.78
CA ASP A 69 16.49 16.95 -7.88
C ASP A 69 16.59 16.32 -6.49
N LEU A 70 15.45 15.86 -5.98
CA LEU A 70 15.38 15.25 -4.63
C LEU A 70 16.16 13.93 -4.56
N ASP A 71 16.32 13.21 -5.67
CA ASP A 71 17.05 11.95 -5.69
C ASP A 71 18.56 12.21 -5.55
N LYS A 72 19.07 13.25 -6.23
CA LYS A 72 20.44 13.73 -6.02
C LYS A 72 20.65 14.25 -4.59
N VAL A 73 19.68 14.99 -4.03
CA VAL A 73 19.75 15.44 -2.63
C VAL A 73 19.85 14.23 -1.68
N ALA A 74 19.00 13.22 -1.86
CA ALA A 74 19.03 12.02 -1.04
C ALA A 74 20.38 11.29 -1.13
N LYS A 75 20.97 11.22 -2.32
CA LYS A 75 22.28 10.60 -2.56
C LYS A 75 23.40 11.35 -1.85
N GLU A 76 23.44 12.67 -2.00
CA GLU A 76 24.46 13.54 -1.38
C GLU A 76 24.37 13.60 0.16
N LEU A 77 23.19 13.29 0.70
CA LEU A 77 22.96 13.16 2.14
C LEU A 77 23.22 11.74 2.68
N GLY A 78 23.57 10.77 1.83
CA GLY A 78 23.73 9.37 2.21
C GLY A 78 22.41 8.69 2.62
N ARG A 79 21.26 9.30 2.31
CA ARG A 79 19.93 8.72 2.60
C ARG A 79 19.63 7.53 1.71
N VAL A 80 20.16 7.50 0.49
CA VAL A 80 20.04 6.36 -0.42
C VAL A 80 20.67 5.11 0.18
N ASP A 81 21.88 5.21 0.72
CA ASP A 81 22.56 4.07 1.35
C ASP A 81 21.78 3.55 2.58
N MET A 82 21.21 4.45 3.39
CA MET A 82 20.36 4.05 4.51
C MET A 82 19.09 3.32 4.04
N MET A 83 18.42 3.82 3.01
CA MET A 83 17.24 3.18 2.42
C MET A 83 17.59 1.82 1.81
N GLU A 84 18.72 1.70 1.11
CA GLU A 84 19.18 0.43 0.53
C GLU A 84 19.50 -0.61 1.60
N ASN A 85 20.16 -0.21 2.69
CA ASN A 85 20.42 -1.09 3.82
C ASN A 85 19.12 -1.58 4.48
N ASP A 86 18.13 -0.69 4.62
CA ASP A 86 16.83 -1.05 5.17
C ASP A 86 16.04 -1.98 4.24
N LEU A 87 16.08 -1.73 2.92
CA LEU A 87 15.51 -2.62 1.91
C LEU A 87 16.18 -3.99 1.90
N ARG A 88 17.51 -4.04 1.99
CA ARG A 88 18.28 -5.29 2.05
C ARG A 88 17.94 -6.08 3.31
N SER A 89 17.80 -5.42 4.45
CA SER A 89 17.35 -6.04 5.70
C SER A 89 15.95 -6.64 5.58
N ALA A 90 15.01 -5.92 4.95
CA ALA A 90 13.68 -6.45 4.66
C ALA A 90 13.76 -7.66 3.72
N GLN A 91 14.49 -7.56 2.61
CA GLN A 91 14.67 -8.66 1.66
C GLN A 91 15.21 -9.91 2.34
N ASN A 92 16.24 -9.78 3.18
CA ASN A 92 16.81 -10.91 3.93
C ASN A 92 15.80 -11.53 4.89
N THR A 93 15.03 -10.71 5.60
CA THR A 93 13.97 -11.18 6.50
C THR A 93 12.90 -11.96 5.73
N LEU A 94 12.43 -11.43 4.60
CA LEU A 94 11.42 -12.08 3.78
C LEU A 94 11.97 -13.36 3.10
N ALA A 95 13.23 -13.35 2.66
CA ALA A 95 13.88 -14.54 2.11
C ALA A 95 13.99 -15.67 3.15
N ASN A 96 14.34 -15.33 4.38
CA ASN A 96 14.37 -16.29 5.49
C ASN A 96 12.98 -16.87 5.81
N GLN A 97 11.93 -16.03 5.76
CA GLN A 97 10.55 -16.48 5.93
C GLN A 97 10.12 -17.43 4.80
N LEU A 98 10.43 -17.10 3.54
CA LEU A 98 10.13 -17.95 2.38
C LEU A 98 10.85 -19.29 2.46
N ALA A 99 12.14 -19.29 2.83
CA ALA A 99 12.91 -20.50 3.02
C ALA A 99 12.34 -21.37 4.17
N GLY A 100 11.88 -20.75 5.26
CA GLY A 100 11.22 -21.45 6.36
C GLY A 100 9.91 -22.12 5.92
N VAL A 101 9.05 -21.40 5.20
CA VAL A 101 7.79 -21.93 4.67
C VAL A 101 8.05 -23.06 3.66
N GLN A 102 9.06 -22.91 2.80
CA GLN A 102 9.45 -23.95 1.84
C GLN A 102 9.92 -25.23 2.55
N LYS A 103 10.74 -25.11 3.59
CA LYS A 103 11.19 -26.27 4.38
C LYS A 103 10.01 -26.98 5.05
N GLN A 104 9.13 -26.23 5.71
CA GLN A 104 7.93 -26.80 6.35
C GLN A 104 7.00 -27.47 5.34
N ALA A 105 6.86 -26.90 4.14
CA ALA A 105 6.11 -27.50 3.04
C ALA A 105 6.71 -28.84 2.59
N ILE A 106 8.03 -28.89 2.39
CA ILE A 106 8.73 -30.12 1.98
C ILE A 106 8.65 -31.18 3.08
N GLU A 107 8.84 -30.81 4.35
CA GLU A 107 8.72 -31.71 5.49
C GLU A 107 7.31 -32.35 5.57
N LYS A 108 6.25 -31.54 5.45
CA LYS A 108 4.87 -32.06 5.42
C LYS A 108 4.61 -32.99 4.24
N LEU A 109 5.11 -32.66 3.06
CA LEU A 109 4.98 -33.53 1.88
C LEU A 109 5.74 -34.84 2.07
N ASN A 110 6.93 -34.80 2.66
CA ASN A 110 7.71 -36.00 2.95
C ASN A 110 7.04 -36.87 4.01
N GLU A 111 6.47 -36.28 5.07
CA GLU A 111 5.74 -36.99 6.11
C GLU A 111 4.51 -37.71 5.54
N MET A 112 3.71 -37.03 4.71
CA MET A 112 2.59 -37.65 4.00
C MET A 112 3.06 -38.76 3.05
N LYS A 113 4.19 -38.56 2.36
CA LYS A 113 4.78 -39.56 1.46
C LYS A 113 5.24 -40.81 2.21
N SER A 114 5.84 -40.66 3.39
CA SER A 114 6.24 -41.79 4.23
C SER A 114 5.04 -42.56 4.80
N GLY A 115 3.90 -41.88 5.02
CA GLY A 115 2.66 -42.53 5.50
C GLY A 115 1.89 -43.32 4.43
N LEU A 116 2.20 -43.15 3.14
CA LEU A 116 1.47 -43.73 2.01
C LEU A 116 1.81 -45.21 1.72
N GLY A 117 2.91 -45.75 2.25
CA GLY A 117 3.32 -47.16 2.03
C GLY A 117 3.72 -47.50 0.58
N GLU A 118 4.03 -48.78 0.30
CA GLU A 118 4.43 -49.26 -1.04
C GLU A 118 3.25 -49.37 -2.03
N THR A 119 2.02 -49.52 -1.54
CA THR A 119 0.78 -49.54 -2.34
C THR A 119 -0.23 -48.52 -1.81
N PRO A 120 -0.08 -47.24 -2.16
CA PRO A 120 -0.98 -46.19 -1.72
C PRO A 120 -2.39 -46.38 -2.29
N ALA A 121 -3.42 -46.18 -1.47
CA ALA A 121 -4.80 -46.11 -1.93
C ALA A 121 -5.01 -44.88 -2.84
N GLU A 122 -5.88 -44.98 -3.85
CA GLU A 122 -6.18 -43.87 -4.77
C GLU A 122 -6.63 -42.59 -4.05
N GLU A 123 -7.34 -42.75 -2.93
CA GLU A 123 -7.81 -41.62 -2.12
C GLU A 123 -6.66 -40.84 -1.49
N ASP A 124 -5.62 -41.53 -1.05
CA ASP A 124 -4.49 -40.88 -0.38
C ASP A 124 -3.54 -40.23 -1.39
N LEU A 125 -3.41 -40.79 -2.60
CA LEU A 125 -2.77 -40.12 -3.75
C LEU A 125 -3.50 -38.82 -4.14
N LYS A 126 -4.85 -38.83 -4.17
CA LYS A 126 -5.64 -37.61 -4.45
C LYS A 126 -5.41 -36.53 -3.38
N LYS A 127 -5.41 -36.91 -2.09
CA LYS A 127 -5.13 -35.98 -0.98
C LYS A 127 -3.71 -35.42 -1.06
N PHE A 128 -2.72 -36.26 -1.36
CA PHE A 128 -1.33 -35.82 -1.52
C PHE A 128 -1.20 -34.79 -2.65
N ASN A 129 -1.74 -35.08 -3.83
CA ASN A 129 -1.71 -34.17 -4.98
C ASN A 129 -2.44 -32.86 -4.70
N ALA A 130 -3.62 -32.92 -4.06
CA ALA A 130 -4.36 -31.73 -3.68
C ALA A 130 -3.57 -30.86 -2.69
N THR A 131 -2.89 -31.48 -1.72
CA THR A 131 -2.08 -30.77 -0.74
C THR A 131 -0.85 -30.14 -1.39
N ALA A 132 -0.15 -30.89 -2.26
CA ALA A 132 1.00 -30.37 -3.01
C ALA A 132 0.63 -29.16 -3.86
N GLN A 133 -0.49 -29.22 -4.59
CA GLN A 133 -0.99 -28.09 -5.37
C GLN A 133 -1.36 -26.89 -4.48
N ALA A 134 -2.07 -27.12 -3.38
CA ALA A 134 -2.43 -26.05 -2.44
C ALA A 134 -1.18 -25.37 -1.85
N THR A 135 -0.17 -26.15 -1.48
CA THR A 135 1.11 -25.62 -0.99
C THR A 135 1.85 -24.80 -2.05
N GLN A 136 1.88 -25.26 -3.30
CA GLN A 136 2.49 -24.50 -4.40
C GLN A 136 1.79 -23.15 -4.62
N ILE A 137 0.45 -23.13 -4.59
CA ILE A 137 -0.34 -21.90 -4.72
C ILE A 137 -0.02 -20.94 -3.55
N GLN A 138 0.02 -21.45 -2.32
CA GLN A 138 0.35 -20.65 -1.14
C GLN A 138 1.76 -20.05 -1.24
N PHE A 139 2.74 -20.83 -1.68
CA PHE A 139 4.11 -20.37 -1.88
C PHE A 139 4.19 -19.25 -2.92
N ASN A 140 3.54 -19.45 -4.08
CA ASN A 140 3.48 -18.43 -5.13
C ASN A 140 2.79 -17.15 -4.63
N ASN A 141 1.72 -17.28 -3.83
CA ASN A 141 1.03 -16.12 -3.25
C ASN A 141 1.94 -15.36 -2.28
N LEU A 142 2.67 -16.08 -1.42
CA LEU A 142 3.60 -15.48 -0.47
C LEU A 142 4.74 -14.75 -1.17
N GLN A 143 5.28 -15.32 -2.25
CA GLN A 143 6.31 -14.67 -3.07
C GLN A 143 5.80 -13.36 -3.69
N ARG A 144 4.58 -13.34 -4.25
CA ARG A 144 3.99 -12.10 -4.81
C ARG A 144 3.75 -11.04 -3.73
N GLN A 145 3.27 -11.46 -2.55
CA GLN A 145 3.11 -10.55 -1.41
C GLN A 145 4.45 -10.00 -0.93
N ALA A 146 5.52 -10.81 -0.95
CA ALA A 146 6.85 -10.37 -0.57
C ALA A 146 7.37 -9.26 -1.48
N VAL A 147 7.27 -9.44 -2.80
CA VAL A 147 7.67 -8.42 -3.79
C VAL A 147 6.87 -7.14 -3.61
N ALA A 148 5.54 -7.26 -3.42
CA ALA A 148 4.68 -6.10 -3.20
C ALA A 148 5.07 -5.32 -1.93
N LYS A 149 5.36 -6.01 -0.82
CA LYS A 149 5.78 -5.38 0.44
C LYS A 149 7.12 -4.64 0.32
N ILE A 150 8.06 -5.16 -0.46
CA ILE A 150 9.34 -4.46 -0.72
C ILE A 150 9.09 -3.18 -1.53
N GLY A 151 8.23 -3.24 -2.54
CA GLY A 151 7.80 -2.07 -3.30
C GLY A 151 7.15 -1.01 -2.42
N GLU A 152 6.14 -1.41 -1.64
CA GLU A 152 5.45 -0.53 -0.69
C GLU A 152 6.42 0.13 0.30
N ARG A 153 7.37 -0.63 0.85
CA ARG A 153 8.36 -0.10 1.79
C ARG A 153 9.28 0.93 1.14
N ARG A 154 9.72 0.69 -0.09
CA ARG A 154 10.49 1.67 -0.86
C ARG A 154 9.70 2.96 -1.06
N ASP A 155 8.44 2.85 -1.46
CA ASP A 155 7.58 4.01 -1.71
C ASP A 155 7.36 4.83 -0.44
N ILE A 156 7.15 4.17 0.70
CA ILE A 156 7.03 4.82 2.02
C ILE A 156 8.31 5.61 2.36
N LEU A 157 9.49 5.02 2.17
CA LEU A 157 10.77 5.68 2.48
C LEU A 157 11.03 6.88 1.57
N VAL A 158 10.75 6.75 0.28
CA VAL A 158 10.88 7.87 -0.67
C VAL A 158 9.88 8.97 -0.32
N PHE A 159 8.63 8.61 -0.02
CA PHE A 159 7.60 9.57 0.35
C PHE A 159 7.94 10.31 1.64
N SER A 160 8.41 9.62 2.68
CA SER A 160 8.81 10.26 3.94
C SER A 160 9.94 11.25 3.72
N PHE A 161 10.96 10.87 2.94
CA PHE A 161 12.06 11.76 2.59
C PHE A 161 11.56 13.01 1.84
N ARG A 162 10.66 12.85 0.86
CA ARG A 162 10.08 13.99 0.15
C ARG A 162 9.34 14.93 1.09
N GLN A 163 8.55 14.40 2.03
CA GLN A 163 7.83 15.22 3.00
C GLN A 163 8.76 15.99 3.95
N GLU A 164 9.90 15.39 4.30
CA GLU A 164 10.95 16.05 5.10
C GLU A 164 11.66 17.16 4.33
N ALA A 165 11.94 16.94 3.04
CA ALA A 165 12.64 17.91 2.19
C ALA A 165 11.75 19.11 1.80
N ARG A 166 10.43 18.91 1.67
CA ARG A 166 9.48 19.95 1.25
C ARG A 166 9.62 21.31 1.96
N PRO A 167 9.62 21.42 3.30
CA PRO A 167 9.73 22.72 3.97
C PRO A 167 11.05 23.44 3.66
N VAL A 168 12.14 22.69 3.47
CA VAL A 168 13.46 23.24 3.11
C VAL A 168 13.43 23.79 1.69
N VAL A 169 12.90 22.99 0.77
CA VAL A 169 12.71 23.34 -0.64
C VAL A 169 11.81 24.58 -0.77
N GLU A 170 10.69 24.64 -0.04
CA GLU A 170 9.78 25.79 -0.06
C GLU A 170 10.44 27.07 0.45
N LYS A 171 11.28 26.99 1.49
CA LYS A 171 12.03 28.14 2.02
C LYS A 171 12.98 28.70 0.95
N ILE A 172 13.78 27.83 0.33
CA ILE A 172 14.77 28.22 -0.68
C ILE A 172 14.08 28.76 -1.95
N ALA A 173 13.01 28.11 -2.40
CA ALA A 173 12.24 28.55 -3.55
C ALA A 173 11.66 29.96 -3.34
N LYS A 174 11.09 30.23 -2.16
CA LYS A 174 10.58 31.58 -1.80
C LYS A 174 11.71 32.62 -1.77
N SER A 175 12.88 32.27 -1.23
CA SER A 175 14.05 33.15 -1.23
C SER A 175 14.57 33.48 -2.63
N LYS A 176 14.44 32.55 -3.60
CA LYS A 176 14.77 32.79 -5.01
C LYS A 176 13.63 33.45 -5.82
N GLY A 177 12.51 33.79 -5.19
CA GLY A 177 11.36 34.40 -5.87
C GLY A 177 10.57 33.43 -6.76
N ALA A 178 10.75 32.13 -6.58
CA ALA A 178 9.97 31.12 -7.29
C ALA A 178 8.59 30.92 -6.62
N ALA A 179 7.55 30.85 -7.45
CA ALA A 179 6.19 30.59 -7.02
C ALA A 179 5.84 29.09 -7.05
N THR A 180 6.49 28.33 -7.93
CA THR A 180 6.26 26.90 -8.14
C THR A 180 7.58 26.15 -8.11
N VAL A 181 7.58 24.97 -7.47
CA VAL A 181 8.70 24.03 -7.50
C VAL A 181 8.29 22.80 -8.30
N ILE A 182 9.13 22.40 -9.24
CA ILE A 182 8.95 21.20 -10.05
C ILE A 182 10.08 20.23 -9.72
N THR A 183 9.77 18.94 -9.62
CA THR A 183 10.81 17.93 -9.44
C THR A 183 11.46 17.63 -10.79
N LYS A 184 12.78 17.38 -10.79
CA LYS A 184 13.53 17.11 -12.03
C LYS A 184 12.98 15.92 -12.82
N ASN A 185 12.38 14.94 -12.15
CA ASN A 185 11.76 13.78 -12.79
C ASN A 185 10.52 14.13 -13.64
N GLU A 186 9.91 15.29 -13.42
CA GLU A 186 8.73 15.77 -14.17
C GLU A 186 9.10 16.79 -15.25
N ALA A 187 10.33 17.32 -15.23
CA ALA A 187 10.81 18.32 -16.17
C ALA A 187 11.69 17.68 -17.26
N PHE A 188 11.33 17.86 -18.53
CA PHE A 188 12.14 17.36 -19.66
C PHE A 188 13.36 18.23 -19.97
N THR A 189 13.23 19.55 -19.79
CA THR A 189 14.30 20.53 -20.00
C THR A 189 14.12 21.71 -19.05
N PHE A 190 15.22 22.25 -18.55
CA PHE A 190 15.25 23.43 -17.68
C PHE A 190 16.65 24.06 -17.74
N ASP A 191 16.75 25.33 -17.33
CA ASP A 191 18.02 26.02 -17.20
C ASP A 191 18.65 25.73 -15.83
N ASN A 192 19.97 25.61 -15.75
CA ASN A 192 20.69 25.44 -14.48
C ASN A 192 20.50 26.64 -13.54
N THR A 193 20.15 27.82 -14.06
CA THR A 193 19.86 29.02 -13.25
C THR A 193 18.63 28.86 -12.35
N VAL A 194 17.70 27.97 -12.72
CA VAL A 194 16.49 27.68 -11.92
C VAL A 194 16.62 26.43 -11.06
N ASP A 195 17.77 25.73 -11.13
CA ASP A 195 18.07 24.60 -10.26
C ASP A 195 18.40 25.10 -8.84
N ILE A 196 17.72 24.54 -7.84
CA ILE A 196 17.93 24.86 -6.41
C ILE A 196 18.50 23.67 -5.63
N THR A 197 18.91 22.61 -6.33
CA THR A 197 19.32 21.34 -5.74
C THR A 197 20.51 21.50 -4.79
N GLN A 198 21.52 22.30 -5.18
CA GLN A 198 22.72 22.46 -4.36
C GLN A 198 22.42 23.21 -3.07
N GLU A 199 21.61 24.26 -3.11
CA GLU A 199 21.23 25.02 -1.93
C GLU A 199 20.39 24.16 -0.97
N VAL A 200 19.53 23.28 -1.50
CA VAL A 200 18.77 22.33 -0.68
C VAL A 200 19.71 21.32 -0.01
N ILE A 201 20.72 20.81 -0.73
CA ILE A 201 21.74 19.92 -0.16
C ILE A 201 22.45 20.61 1.00
N ASP A 202 22.91 21.84 0.79
CA ASP A 202 23.69 22.57 1.79
C ASP A 202 22.84 22.90 3.03
N GLU A 203 21.59 23.32 2.87
CA GLU A 203 20.67 23.61 3.98
C GLU A 203 20.28 22.33 4.74
N MET A 204 20.05 21.20 4.05
CA MET A 204 19.75 19.92 4.70
C MET A 204 20.98 19.29 5.39
N LYS A 205 22.20 19.52 4.86
CA LYS A 205 23.46 19.13 5.52
C LYS A 205 23.71 19.99 6.77
N ALA A 206 23.43 21.29 6.70
CA ALA A 206 23.59 22.22 7.82
C ALA A 206 22.54 22.01 8.93
N ASN A 207 21.36 21.51 8.58
CA ASN A 207 20.31 21.20 9.54
C ASN A 207 19.85 19.73 9.41
N PRO A 208 20.69 18.77 9.84
CA PRO A 208 20.41 17.34 9.68
C PRO A 208 19.22 16.84 10.53
N ALA A 209 18.57 17.71 11.31
CA ALA A 209 17.58 17.32 12.30
C ALA A 209 16.38 18.28 12.38
N LYS A 210 15.40 18.03 11.53
CA LYS A 210 14.00 17.97 11.97
C LYS A 210 13.30 16.78 11.32
N ALA A 211 13.95 15.62 11.41
CA ALA A 211 13.28 14.36 11.13
C ALA A 211 12.04 14.29 12.06
N PRO A 212 10.81 14.24 11.54
CA PRO A 212 9.69 13.88 12.38
C PRO A 212 10.04 12.49 12.92
N ALA A 213 10.12 12.38 14.25
CA ALA A 213 10.17 11.11 14.94
C ALA A 213 9.19 10.17 14.23
N ALA A 214 9.73 9.08 13.68
CA ALA A 214 8.97 8.11 12.93
C ALA A 214 7.63 7.89 13.64
N LYS A 215 6.53 8.35 13.03
CA LYS A 215 5.23 7.84 13.45
C LYS A 215 5.38 6.33 13.37
N PRO A 216 5.12 5.59 14.46
CA PRO A 216 5.31 4.15 14.47
C PRO A 216 4.66 3.59 13.23
N ALA A 217 5.42 2.80 12.46
CA ALA A 217 4.90 2.05 11.33
C ALA A 217 3.52 1.50 11.73
N PRO A 218 2.48 1.65 10.89
CA PRO A 218 1.21 0.97 11.13
C PRO A 218 1.54 -0.47 11.49
N ALA A 219 1.19 -0.85 12.73
CA ALA A 219 1.52 -2.15 13.28
C ALA A 219 1.18 -3.17 12.20
N ALA A 220 2.16 -4.01 11.85
CA ALA A 220 1.96 -5.15 10.99
C ALA A 220 0.61 -5.78 11.35
N PRO A 221 -0.29 -6.06 10.38
CA PRO A 221 -1.57 -6.71 10.69
C PRO A 221 -1.24 -7.91 11.55
N ALA A 222 -1.69 -7.86 12.81
CA ALA A 222 -1.42 -8.89 13.78
C ALA A 222 -1.80 -10.21 13.12
N ALA A 223 -0.79 -11.05 12.93
CA ALA A 223 -1.00 -12.45 12.63
C ALA A 223 -2.10 -12.92 13.58
N ALA A 224 -3.19 -13.40 12.98
CA ALA A 224 -4.33 -13.99 13.67
C ALA A 224 -3.83 -14.96 14.74
N SER A 225 -3.71 -14.45 15.96
CA SER A 225 -3.28 -15.21 17.12
C SER A 225 -4.54 -15.53 17.88
N GLY A 226 -5.06 -16.72 17.62
CA GLY A 226 -5.89 -17.50 18.53
C GLY A 226 -7.12 -16.80 19.10
N THR A 227 -8.26 -16.97 18.42
CA THR A 227 -9.52 -17.11 19.15
C THR A 227 -9.42 -18.39 19.96
N GLN A 228 -8.93 -18.20 21.18
CA GLN A 228 -8.85 -19.15 22.27
C GLN A 228 -10.26 -19.67 22.54
N VAL A 229 -10.52 -20.91 22.13
CA VAL A 229 -11.64 -21.72 22.62
C VAL A 229 -11.43 -21.91 24.12
N ARG A 230 -12.00 -21.00 24.91
CA ARG A 230 -12.00 -21.12 26.37
C ARG A 230 -13.12 -22.09 26.73
N GLN A 231 -12.72 -23.36 26.89
CA GLN A 231 -13.43 -24.35 27.67
C GLN A 231 -13.78 -23.74 29.04
N ALA A 232 -15.07 -23.58 29.30
CA ALA A 232 -15.60 -23.39 30.64
C ALA A 232 -16.23 -24.72 31.06
N SER A 233 -15.47 -25.51 31.82
CA SER A 233 -15.98 -26.66 32.53
C SER A 233 -16.45 -26.25 33.93
N ALA A 234 -17.72 -26.56 34.18
CA ALA A 234 -18.35 -26.99 35.44
C ALA A 234 -18.49 -26.00 36.62
N THR A 235 -19.72 -25.87 37.15
CA THR A 235 -20.11 -26.44 38.47
C THR A 235 -21.65 -26.47 38.63
N THR A 236 -22.18 -27.69 38.71
CA THR A 236 -23.27 -28.22 39.56
C THR A 236 -24.22 -27.25 40.29
N THR A 237 -25.52 -27.29 39.95
CA THR A 237 -26.62 -27.34 40.95
C THR A 237 -27.80 -28.15 40.39
N ARG A 238 -28.06 -29.29 41.04
CA ARG A 238 -29.24 -30.17 40.95
C ARG A 238 -30.42 -29.53 41.72
N PRO A 239 -31.66 -29.57 41.19
CA PRO A 239 -32.66 -30.50 41.75
C PRO A 239 -33.52 -31.20 40.68
N ALA A 240 -34.07 -32.35 41.09
CA ALA A 240 -34.96 -33.25 40.34
C ALA A 240 -36.46 -32.89 40.60
N PRO A 241 -37.46 -33.75 40.26
CA PRO A 241 -38.15 -33.84 38.98
C PRO A 241 -39.69 -33.62 39.07
N ALA A 242 -40.33 -33.21 37.98
CA ALA A 242 -41.79 -33.34 37.77
C ALA A 242 -42.06 -33.31 36.25
N ALA A 243 -42.30 -34.45 35.60
CA ALA A 243 -43.61 -35.08 35.38
C ALA A 243 -44.32 -34.59 34.11
N ALA A 244 -44.67 -35.57 33.26
CA ALA A 244 -45.72 -35.63 32.25
C ALA A 244 -45.56 -34.95 30.85
N ARG A 245 -45.29 -35.83 29.86
CA ARG A 245 -45.94 -36.06 28.52
C ARG A 245 -47.15 -35.16 28.11
N PRO A 246 -47.58 -35.09 26.82
CA PRO A 246 -47.31 -35.98 25.67
C PRO A 246 -47.04 -35.32 24.29
N ALA A 247 -46.74 -36.16 23.29
CA ALA A 247 -46.69 -35.91 21.84
C ALA A 247 -48.05 -35.48 21.24
N PRO A 248 -48.09 -34.97 19.99
CA PRO A 248 -48.49 -35.87 18.89
C PRO A 248 -47.89 -35.60 17.48
N ALA A 249 -47.97 -36.65 16.64
CA ALA A 249 -48.23 -36.72 15.19
C ALA A 249 -47.39 -35.86 14.22
N ALA A 250 -46.57 -36.47 13.36
CA ALA A 250 -46.96 -37.12 12.10
C ALA A 250 -47.60 -36.15 11.09
N GLY A 251 -46.81 -35.77 10.08
CA GLY A 251 -47.23 -34.96 8.94
C GLY A 251 -46.37 -35.30 7.72
N THR A 252 -46.96 -36.12 6.87
CA THR A 252 -46.55 -36.64 5.57
C THR A 252 -46.36 -35.51 4.52
N GLU A 253 -45.85 -35.89 3.33
CA GLU A 253 -46.17 -35.25 2.02
C GLU A 253 -45.22 -34.10 1.58
N ALA A 254 -44.68 -34.00 0.37
CA ALA A 254 -44.54 -34.85 -0.80
C ALA A 254 -43.48 -34.21 -1.74
N ALA A 255 -42.79 -35.03 -2.53
CA ALA A 255 -42.18 -34.65 -3.80
C ALA A 255 -43.31 -34.34 -4.84
N PRO A 256 -43.10 -33.64 -5.99
CA PRO A 256 -42.29 -34.19 -7.09
C PRO A 256 -41.71 -33.18 -8.14
N ALA A 257 -41.06 -33.79 -9.15
CA ALA A 257 -40.98 -33.40 -10.57
C ALA A 257 -39.98 -32.30 -11.00
N ARG A 258 -38.86 -32.69 -11.64
CA ARG A 258 -38.67 -32.92 -13.10
C ARG A 258 -38.85 -31.66 -13.97
N ARG A 259 -37.76 -31.19 -14.58
CA ARG A 259 -37.79 -30.66 -15.95
C ARG A 259 -36.46 -30.92 -16.66
N ALA A 260 -36.46 -31.93 -17.50
CA ALA A 260 -35.46 -32.18 -18.52
C ALA A 260 -35.95 -31.61 -19.86
N GLU A 261 -34.97 -31.24 -20.68
CA GLU A 261 -34.95 -31.19 -22.15
C GLU A 261 -35.89 -30.23 -22.90
N LYS A 262 -35.25 -29.24 -23.55
CA LYS A 262 -35.03 -29.28 -25.00
C LYS A 262 -33.72 -28.58 -25.36
#